data_AF-A0A3B8MQ70-F1
#
_entry.id   AF-A0A3B8MQ70-F1
#
_cell.length_a   1.000
_cell.length_b   1.000
_cell.length_c   1.000
_cell.angle_alpha   90.00
_cell.angle_beta   90.00
_cell.angle_gamma   90.00
#
_symmetry.space_group_name_H-M   'P 1'
#
loop_
_entity.id
_entity.type
_entity.pdbx_description
1 polymer ?
#
loop_
_entity_poly.entity_id
_entity_poly.type
_entity_poly.pdbx_seq_one_letter_code
_entity_poly.pdbx_strand_id
1 'polypeptide(L)'
;MGKLYVEENFPPQAKEQMDELVVMLLEAYRDSIEKLEWMSEQTKEKALEKLALFSPKIGYPKVWRDYSSLSVTSDDLLANVMAGNEFEFQRELAKIG
;
A
#
# COMPACT_ATOMS: atom_id res chain seq x y z
N MET A 1 2.62 15.82 -0.37
CA MET A 1 1.17 16.07 -0.27
C MET A 1 0.44 15.08 0.64
N GLY A 2 0.51 13.77 0.41
CA GLY A 2 -0.26 12.80 1.23
C GLY A 2 -0.04 12.85 2.74
N LYS A 3 1.19 13.13 3.21
CA LYS A 3 1.49 13.24 4.65
C LYS A 3 0.71 14.36 5.34
N LEU A 4 0.73 15.57 4.77
CA LEU A 4 0.00 16.73 5.28
C LEU A 4 -1.52 16.48 5.26
N TYR A 5 -2.02 15.87 4.19
CA TYR A 5 -3.45 15.55 4.08
C TYR A 5 -3.92 14.62 5.20
N VAL A 6 -3.15 13.58 5.51
CA VAL A 6 -3.44 12.61 6.58
C VAL A 6 -3.43 13.30 7.94
N GLU A 7 -2.46 14.18 8.18
CA GLU A 7 -2.36 14.95 9.43
C GLU A 7 -3.60 15.81 9.68
N GLU A 8 -4.18 16.41 8.63
CA GLU A 8 -5.34 17.29 8.75
C GLU A 8 -6.68 16.56 8.71
N ASN A 9 -6.78 15.44 7.97
CA ASN A 9 -8.08 14.88 7.56
C ASN A 9 -8.28 13.41 7.92
N PHE A 10 -7.26 12.70 8.41
CA PHE A 10 -7.35 11.26 8.66
C PHE A 10 -7.13 10.93 10.15
N PRO A 11 -8.21 10.87 10.95
CA PRO A 11 -8.11 10.57 12.38
C PRO A 11 -7.57 9.14 12.59
N PRO A 12 -6.62 8.93 13.51
CA PRO A 12 -6.04 7.61 13.78
C PRO A 12 -7.07 6.52 14.12
N GLN A 13 -8.18 6.89 14.75
CA GLN A 13 -9.27 5.98 15.12
C GLN A 13 -9.91 5.31 13.91
N ALA A 14 -10.01 6.01 12.77
CA ALA A 14 -10.54 5.43 11.54
C ALA A 14 -9.64 4.32 10.99
N LYS A 15 -8.33 4.40 11.26
CA LYS A 15 -7.38 3.35 10.91
C LYS A 15 -7.62 2.09 11.75
N GLU A 16 -7.72 2.26 13.06
CA GLU A 16 -7.93 1.16 14.01
C GLU A 16 -9.22 0.40 13.71
N GLN A 17 -10.32 1.13 13.49
CA GLN A 17 -11.61 0.52 13.12
C GLN A 17 -11.55 -0.27 11.80
N MET A 18 -10.79 0.25 10.82
CA MET A 18 -10.63 -0.45 9.55
C MET A 18 -9.69 -1.66 9.67
N ASP A 19 -8.65 -1.59 10.52
CA ASP A 19 -7.80 -2.74 10.83
C ASP A 19 -8.63 -3.89 11.45
N GLU A 20 -9.50 -3.58 12.42
CA GLU A 20 -10.43 -4.55 13.02
C GLU A 20 -11.39 -5.15 11.97
N LEU A 21 -11.99 -4.29 11.13
CA LEU A 21 -12.89 -4.74 10.07
C LEU A 21 -12.20 -5.67 9.08
N VAL A 22 -10.97 -5.37 8.67
CA VAL A 22 -10.22 -6.21 7.75
C VAL A 22 -9.93 -7.58 8.37
N VAL A 23 -9.58 -7.65 9.66
CA VAL A 23 -9.38 -8.92 10.35
C VAL A 23 -10.66 -9.76 10.30
N MET A 24 -11.81 -9.18 10.66
CA MET A 24 -13.09 -9.89 10.61
C MET A 24 -13.45 -10.37 9.19
N LEU A 25 -13.15 -9.56 8.17
CA LEU A 25 -13.39 -9.96 6.78
C LEU A 25 -12.49 -11.11 6.34
N LEU A 26 -11.21 -11.11 6.71
CA LEU A 26 -10.29 -12.19 6.38
C LEU A 26 -10.70 -13.50 7.05
N GLU A 27 -11.18 -13.45 8.29
CA GLU A 27 -11.73 -14.61 8.99
C GLU A 27 -13.00 -15.14 8.28
N ALA A 28 -13.93 -14.26 7.94
CA ALA A 28 -15.13 -14.66 7.19
C ALA A 28 -14.81 -15.27 5.83
N TYR A 29 -13.78 -14.77 5.14
CA TYR A 29 -13.31 -15.35 3.87
C TYR A 29 -12.69 -16.73 4.06
N ARG A 30 -11.91 -16.94 5.13
CA ARG A 30 -11.36 -18.26 5.47
C ARG A 30 -12.49 -19.27 5.66
N ASP A 31 -13.46 -18.94 6.50
CA ASP A 31 -14.64 -19.77 6.77
C ASP A 31 -15.43 -20.07 5.48
N SER A 32 -15.57 -19.06 4.62
CA SER A 32 -16.24 -19.23 3.33
C SER A 32 -15.50 -20.22 2.45
N ILE A 33 -14.17 -20.11 2.31
CA ILE A 33 -13.34 -20.96 1.44
C ILE A 33 -13.40 -22.42 1.89
N GLU A 34 -13.33 -22.68 3.19
CA GLU A 34 -13.38 -24.03 3.75
C GLU A 34 -14.69 -24.75 3.41
N LYS A 35 -15.81 -24.01 3.37
CA LYS A 35 -17.17 -24.51 3.11
C LYS A 35 -17.55 -24.64 1.62
N LEU A 36 -16.67 -24.27 0.68
CA LEU A 36 -16.98 -24.36 -0.75
C LEU A 36 -16.94 -25.81 -1.26
N GLU A 37 -18.11 -26.40 -1.50
CA GLU A 37 -18.22 -27.78 -1.99
C GLU A 37 -17.76 -27.96 -3.45
N TRP A 38 -17.74 -26.87 -4.23
CA TRP A 38 -17.37 -26.91 -5.65
C TRP A 38 -15.85 -26.90 -5.88
N MET A 39 -15.05 -26.61 -4.86
CA MET A 39 -13.58 -26.58 -4.93
C MET A 39 -12.97 -27.88 -4.40
N SER A 40 -11.93 -28.36 -5.10
CA SER A 40 -11.10 -29.43 -4.57
C SER A 40 -10.28 -28.96 -3.37
N GLU A 41 -9.95 -29.89 -2.46
CA GLU A 41 -9.17 -29.60 -1.26
C GLU A 41 -7.80 -28.96 -1.57
N GLN A 42 -7.12 -29.44 -2.62
CA GLN A 42 -5.86 -28.85 -3.08
C GLN A 42 -6.01 -27.38 -3.51
N THR A 43 -7.14 -27.03 -4.12
CA THR A 43 -7.40 -25.64 -4.54
C THR A 43 -7.75 -24.77 -3.33
N LYS A 44 -8.50 -25.31 -2.36
CA LYS A 44 -8.79 -24.61 -1.09
C LYS A 44 -7.52 -24.30 -0.32
N GLU A 45 -6.60 -25.25 -0.22
CA GLU A 45 -5.31 -25.05 0.44
C GLU A 45 -4.55 -23.87 -0.18
N LYS A 46 -4.45 -23.83 -1.52
CA LYS A 46 -3.81 -22.71 -2.24
C LYS A 46 -4.55 -21.38 -2.08
N ALA A 47 -5.87 -21.41 -2.01
CA ALA A 47 -6.66 -20.21 -1.72
C ALA A 47 -6.40 -19.68 -0.31
N LEU A 48 -6.30 -20.57 0.69
CA LEU A 48 -5.99 -20.22 2.08
C LEU A 48 -4.55 -19.73 2.24
N GLU A 49 -3.58 -20.33 1.55
CA GLU A 49 -2.19 -19.82 1.50
C GLU A 49 -2.15 -18.39 0.97
N LYS A 50 -2.85 -18.11 -0.13
CA LYS A 50 -2.93 -16.76 -0.71
C LYS A 50 -3.60 -15.78 0.26
N LEU A 51 -4.66 -16.20 0.95
CA LEU A 51 -5.36 -15.38 1.94
C LEU A 51 -4.44 -15.05 3.13
N ALA A 52 -3.62 -16.01 3.58
CA ALA A 52 -2.66 -15.81 4.68
C ALA A 52 -1.54 -14.81 4.32
N LEU A 53 -1.21 -14.66 3.04
CA LEU A 53 -0.22 -13.70 2.54
C LEU A 53 -0.83 -12.31 2.27
N PHE A 54 -2.11 -12.11 2.56
CA PHE A 54 -2.77 -10.83 2.33
C PHE A 54 -2.24 -9.75 3.27
N SER A 55 -1.68 -8.68 2.71
CA SER A 55 -1.14 -7.54 3.45
C SER A 55 -1.98 -6.28 3.18
N PRO A 56 -2.93 -5.92 4.05
CA PRO A 56 -3.76 -4.74 3.86
C PRO A 56 -2.94 -3.45 3.95
N LYS A 57 -3.35 -2.44 3.17
CA LYS A 57 -2.78 -1.08 3.20
C LYS A 57 -3.92 -0.09 3.45
N ILE A 58 -3.95 0.50 4.65
CA ILE A 58 -5.06 1.33 5.12
C ILE A 58 -4.58 2.76 5.38
N GLY A 59 -5.21 3.73 4.72
CA GLY A 59 -5.01 5.17 4.93
C GLY A 59 -3.70 5.70 4.34
N TYR A 60 -2.56 5.33 4.94
CA TYR A 60 -1.25 5.91 4.64
C TYR A 60 -0.11 4.88 4.78
N PRO A 61 1.03 5.09 4.10
CA PRO A 61 2.16 4.17 4.18
C PRO A 61 2.84 4.23 5.55
N LYS A 62 3.44 3.11 5.96
CA LYS A 62 4.29 3.06 7.17
C LYS A 62 5.57 3.90 7.02
N VAL A 63 6.09 3.97 5.80
CA VAL A 63 7.30 4.71 5.45
C VAL A 63 6.96 5.69 4.33
N TRP A 64 7.22 6.97 4.56
CA TRP A 64 7.06 8.01 3.54
C TRP A 64 8.27 8.03 2.62
N ARG A 65 8.05 8.39 1.37
CA ARG A 65 9.14 8.62 0.43
C ARG A 65 9.95 9.85 0.87
N ASP A 66 11.26 9.69 0.86
CA ASP A 66 12.19 10.80 1.02
C ASP A 66 12.38 11.52 -0.31
N TYR A 67 12.32 12.84 -0.28
CA TYR A 67 12.52 13.74 -1.43
C TYR A 67 13.70 14.68 -1.21
N SER A 68 14.54 14.43 -0.19
CA SER A 68 15.67 15.29 0.18
C SER A 68 16.67 15.56 -0.96
N SER A 69 16.80 14.64 -1.92
CA SER A 69 17.68 14.78 -3.09
C SER A 69 17.03 15.48 -4.29
N LEU A 70 15.72 15.78 -4.25
CA LEU A 70 15.01 16.46 -5.33
C LEU A 70 15.09 17.99 -5.12
N SER A 71 15.79 18.67 -6.02
CA SER A 71 15.87 20.14 -6.04
C SER A 71 14.77 20.72 -6.93
N VAL A 72 14.04 21.71 -6.42
CA VAL A 72 12.95 22.41 -7.12
C VAL A 72 13.08 23.91 -6.87
N THR A 73 12.93 24.73 -7.91
CA THR A 73 12.95 26.20 -7.82
C THR A 73 11.61 26.81 -8.27
N SER A 74 11.28 28.03 -7.85
CA SER A 74 9.98 28.65 -8.17
C SER A 74 9.91 29.29 -9.56
N ASP A 75 11.06 29.42 -10.23
CA ASP A 75 11.27 30.23 -11.44
C ASP A 75 11.34 29.42 -12.74
N ASP A 76 11.63 28.11 -12.66
CA ASP A 76 11.76 27.26 -13.86
C ASP A 76 10.98 25.94 -13.74
N LEU A 77 9.79 25.93 -14.35
CA LEU A 77 8.95 24.73 -14.42
C LEU A 77 9.60 23.60 -15.22
N LEU A 78 10.29 23.90 -16.32
CA LEU A 78 10.84 22.86 -17.20
C LEU A 78 12.00 22.13 -16.51
N ALA A 79 12.89 22.88 -15.86
CA ALA A 79 13.98 22.33 -15.07
C ALA A 79 13.46 21.42 -13.93
N ASN A 80 12.42 21.86 -13.23
CA ASN A 80 11.80 21.07 -12.15
C ASN A 80 11.21 19.75 -12.65
N VAL A 81 10.53 19.77 -13.80
CA VAL A 81 9.96 18.54 -14.38
C VAL A 81 11.08 17.57 -14.78
N MET A 82 12.16 18.06 -15.37
CA MET A 82 13.32 17.23 -15.70
C MET A 82 13.99 16.64 -14.44
N ALA A 83 14.20 17.45 -13.40
CA ALA A 83 14.76 16.99 -12.13
C ALA A 83 13.87 15.95 -11.45
N GLY A 84 12.54 16.11 -11.52
CA GLY A 84 11.58 15.13 -11.04
C GLY A 84 11.68 13.79 -11.76
N ASN A 85 11.75 13.81 -13.10
CA ASN A 85 11.92 12.59 -13.90
C ASN A 85 13.24 11.87 -13.59
N GLU A 86 14.35 12.61 -13.46
CA GLU A 86 15.64 12.04 -13.12
C GLU A 86 15.63 11.40 -11.73
N PHE A 87 15.04 12.06 -10.73
CA PHE A 87 14.87 11.50 -9.38
C PHE A 87 14.09 10.17 -9.40
N GLU A 88 12.99 10.12 -10.16
CA GLU A 88 12.19 8.91 -10.29
C GLU A 88 12.98 7.79 -10.99
N PHE A 89 13.73 8.13 -12.05
CA PHE A 89 14.56 7.18 -12.78
C PHE A 89 15.65 6.56 -11.90
N GLN A 90 16.43 7.39 -11.20
CA GLN A 90 17.49 6.92 -10.30
C GLN A 90 16.95 6.01 -9.21
N ARG A 91 15.76 6.30 -8.70
CA ARG A 91 15.11 5.46 -7.71
C ARG A 91 14.70 4.10 -8.26
N GLU A 92 14.15 4.03 -9.47
CA GLU A 92 13.81 2.73 -10.06
C GLU A 92 15.07 1.91 -10.37
N LEU A 93 16.15 2.55 -10.83
CA LEU A 93 17.44 1.89 -10.97
C LEU A 93 17.95 1.32 -9.64
N ALA A 94 17.82 2.07 -8.54
CA ALA A 94 18.26 1.64 -7.21
C ALA A 94 17.51 0.42 -6.65
N LYS A 95 16.37 0.00 -7.26
CA LYS A 95 15.66 -1.23 -6.88
C LYS A 95 16.19 -2.49 -7.57
N ILE A 96 16.95 -2.32 -8.65
CA ILE A 96 17.43 -3.41 -9.50
C ILE A 96 18.82 -3.90 -9.04
N GLY A 97 19.56 -3.06 -8.29
CA GLY A 97 20.89 -3.37 -7.74
C GLY A 97 20.89 -4.03 -6.37
#